data_AF-K6DJT4-F1
#
_entry.id   AF-K6DJT4-F1
#
_cell.length_a   1.000
_cell.length_b   1.000
_cell.length_c   1.000
_cell.angle_alpha   90.00
_cell.angle_beta   90.00
_cell.angle_gamma   90.00
#
_symmetry.space_group_name_H-M   'P 1'
#
loop_
_entity.id
_entity.type
_entity.pdbx_description
1 polymer ?
#
loop_
_entity_poly.entity_id
_entity_poly.type
_entity_poly.pdbx_seq_one_letter_code
_entity_poly.pdbx_strand_id
1 'polypeptide(L)'
;MEELKKFLFLLVALMLVLVGCTTTNPSLKDTWLNAVNQTSSESKLTLSADVNIDGMNLTNEQKKIAELFEAGFVIEQKAQDEHNAYVKITANNDKPLRDLGVWTAKEKATAEILVKENVMYFKTSADPFFFKVDMDEMDGQDFNMQSQYEMQQKVMEFMKGEFKNYISQFNYEIPKLQDLGFKTIQTPEGKEEVLKVKFELGINEILDFIVYTMDNLANYERLDIFVKEFAGFMPAEVQPTEAELTTAVTEAKTQLGQFKAMLSGMNEESLEAMIGKDIDFKITTEYGISKEKYIASEDTIINIGIKDPTTGENGSAVIKATSLVWNVNGDVKLPEVKDAVNVTEYENDINKVRTLPDDTPLKKLLLQKFNASFTIGEPYAILGSDFKELDAAPYIKDGSTMVPVAVIGEWLDSETKWDGNTNQVTLKVKDTEIKLTLGSKEAYVNGNKVIMHTAAESVNGRTFVPVAFIAKELGAKSEYNSETQEVKIYFE
;
A
#
# COMPACT_ATOMS: atom_id res chain seq x y z
N MET A 1 -14.60 27.57 4.96
CA MET A 1 -13.45 28.20 5.64
C MET A 1 -12.46 27.15 6.16
N GLU A 2 -12.83 26.25 7.09
CA GLU A 2 -11.88 25.23 7.62
C GLU A 2 -11.46 24.19 6.57
N GLU A 3 -12.41 23.63 5.81
CA GLU A 3 -12.11 22.69 4.72
C GLU A 3 -11.29 23.33 3.59
N LEU A 4 -11.53 24.61 3.30
CA LEU A 4 -10.74 25.39 2.34
C LEU A 4 -9.28 25.55 2.79
N LYS A 5 -9.04 25.69 4.10
CA LYS A 5 -7.69 25.76 4.68
C LYS A 5 -6.96 24.42 4.59
N LYS A 6 -7.65 23.30 4.87
CA LYS A 6 -7.09 21.95 4.72
C LYS A 6 -6.71 21.65 3.27
N PHE A 7 -7.61 21.98 2.33
CA PHE A 7 -7.37 21.86 0.90
C PHE A 7 -6.13 22.66 0.45
N LEU A 8 -6.04 23.92 0.87
CA LEU A 8 -4.91 24.76 0.49
C LEU A 8 -3.59 24.31 1.12
N PHE A 9 -3.63 23.76 2.33
CA PHE A 9 -2.46 23.15 2.97
C PHE A 9 -1.97 21.92 2.21
N LEU A 10 -2.87 21.01 1.80
CA LEU A 10 -2.54 19.86 0.97
C LEU A 10 -1.94 20.28 -0.38
N LEU A 11 -2.51 21.32 -0.98
CA LEU A 11 -2.06 21.87 -2.25
C LEU A 11 -0.66 22.50 -2.15
N VAL A 12 -0.39 23.22 -1.07
CA VAL A 12 0.94 23.75 -0.76
C VAL A 12 1.93 22.61 -0.51
N ALA A 13 1.55 21.58 0.26
CA ALA A 13 2.39 20.41 0.50
C ALA A 13 2.72 19.66 -0.81
N LEU A 14 1.76 19.54 -1.72
CA LEU A 14 1.97 18.97 -3.05
C LEU A 14 2.97 19.80 -3.87
N MET A 15 2.87 21.12 -3.83
CA MET A 15 3.85 21.98 -4.49
C MET A 15 5.24 21.90 -3.84
N LEU A 16 5.36 21.70 -2.52
CA LEU A 16 6.66 21.49 -1.87
C LEU A 16 7.41 20.29 -2.47
N VAL A 17 6.70 19.21 -2.82
CA VAL A 17 7.27 18.02 -3.47
C VAL A 17 7.81 18.35 -4.87
N LEU A 18 7.15 19.24 -5.60
CA LEU A 18 7.57 19.70 -6.93
C LEU A 18 8.86 20.55 -6.91
N VAL A 19 9.21 21.17 -5.78
CA VAL A 19 10.33 22.13 -5.69
C VAL A 19 11.70 21.45 -5.60
N GLY A 20 11.74 20.17 -5.22
CA GLY A 20 12.96 19.34 -5.12
C GLY A 20 13.79 19.27 -6.42
N CYS A 21 13.19 19.70 -7.52
CA CYS A 21 13.73 19.65 -8.88
C CYS A 21 14.30 20.98 -9.39
N THR A 22 14.25 22.06 -8.59
CA THR A 22 14.84 23.36 -8.97
C THR A 22 16.34 23.34 -8.69
N THR A 23 17.18 23.65 -9.67
CA THR A 23 18.64 23.66 -9.46
C THR A 23 19.34 24.67 -10.36
N THR A 24 20.40 25.32 -9.86
CA THR A 24 21.27 26.21 -10.64
C THR A 24 22.18 25.45 -11.61
N ASN A 25 22.36 24.13 -11.42
CA ASN A 25 23.12 23.29 -12.35
C ASN A 25 22.30 23.02 -13.62
N PRO A 26 22.73 23.50 -14.81
CA PRO A 26 21.94 23.36 -16.03
C PRO A 26 21.66 21.90 -16.42
N SER A 27 22.63 20.99 -16.21
CA SER A 27 22.48 19.57 -16.54
C SER A 27 21.41 18.92 -15.67
N LEU A 28 21.40 19.20 -14.36
CA LEU A 28 20.35 18.68 -13.47
C LEU A 28 18.99 19.31 -13.75
N LYS A 29 18.93 20.63 -14.00
CA LYS A 29 17.68 21.33 -14.32
C LYS A 29 17.00 20.74 -15.57
N ASP A 30 17.78 20.56 -16.63
CA ASP A 30 17.30 19.94 -17.86
C ASP A 30 16.90 18.48 -17.62
N THR A 31 17.61 17.76 -16.74
CA THR A 31 17.29 16.39 -16.38
C THR A 31 15.93 16.27 -15.71
N TRP A 32 15.62 17.14 -14.75
CA TRP A 32 14.31 17.16 -14.09
C TRP A 32 13.17 17.54 -15.06
N LEU A 33 13.42 18.50 -15.95
CA LEU A 33 12.46 18.86 -17.01
C LEU A 33 12.23 17.71 -17.98
N ASN A 34 13.28 16.96 -18.32
CA ASN A 34 13.19 15.80 -19.20
C ASN A 34 12.47 14.62 -18.55
N ALA A 35 12.63 14.39 -17.25
CA ALA A 35 11.94 13.34 -16.51
C ALA A 35 10.41 13.46 -16.62
N VAL A 36 9.87 14.68 -16.66
CA VAL A 36 8.43 14.92 -16.85
C VAL A 36 7.93 14.53 -18.24
N ASN A 37 8.81 14.57 -19.24
CA ASN A 37 8.52 14.22 -20.63
C ASN A 37 8.90 12.77 -20.97
N GLN A 38 9.37 11.99 -19.98
CA GLN A 38 9.65 10.58 -20.16
C GLN A 38 8.33 9.83 -20.39
N THR A 39 8.23 9.12 -21.51
CA THR A 39 7.03 8.34 -21.88
C THR A 39 7.25 6.85 -21.64
N SER A 40 8.46 6.34 -21.86
CA SER A 40 8.80 4.93 -21.69
C SER A 40 10.21 4.78 -21.13
N SER A 41 10.47 3.64 -20.48
CA SER A 41 11.80 3.30 -19.96
C SER A 41 11.83 1.88 -19.42
N GLU A 42 13.02 1.32 -19.29
CA GLU A 42 13.28 0.17 -18.44
C GLU A 42 14.19 0.57 -17.29
N SER A 43 13.97 0.00 -16.11
CA SER A 43 14.78 0.31 -14.94
C SER A 43 15.02 -0.90 -14.05
N LYS A 44 16.07 -0.81 -13.25
CA LYS A 44 16.41 -1.76 -12.21
C LYS A 44 16.85 -1.01 -10.97
N LEU A 45 16.10 -1.18 -9.89
CA LEU A 45 16.42 -0.67 -8.56
C LEU A 45 16.85 -1.83 -7.66
N THR A 46 17.96 -1.67 -6.96
CA THR A 46 18.39 -2.55 -5.87
C THR A 46 18.32 -1.75 -4.58
N LEU A 47 17.57 -2.25 -3.59
CA LEU A 47 17.38 -1.63 -2.29
C LEU A 47 17.89 -2.56 -1.21
N SER A 48 18.64 -2.07 -0.23
CA SER A 48 19.04 -2.80 0.97
C SER A 48 19.24 -1.83 2.13
N ALA A 49 19.33 -2.30 3.36
CA ALA A 49 19.68 -1.45 4.51
C ALA A 49 20.65 -2.14 5.45
N ASP A 50 21.75 -1.50 5.85
CA ASP A 50 22.54 -2.01 6.97
C ASP A 50 21.86 -1.54 8.27
N VAL A 51 21.31 -2.46 9.08
CA VAL A 51 20.54 -2.11 10.27
C VAL A 51 21.31 -2.53 11.53
N ASN A 52 21.52 -1.58 12.44
CA ASN A 52 22.03 -1.86 13.77
C ASN A 52 20.94 -1.54 14.79
N ILE A 53 20.39 -2.59 15.38
CA ILE A 53 19.30 -2.56 16.36
C ILE A 53 19.69 -3.30 17.64
N ASP A 54 21.00 -3.49 17.86
CA ASP A 54 21.51 -4.15 19.06
C ASP A 54 21.08 -3.36 20.31
N GLY A 55 20.61 -4.07 21.34
CA GLY A 55 20.11 -3.46 22.58
C GLY A 55 18.70 -2.89 22.50
N MET A 56 18.06 -2.84 21.32
CA MET A 56 16.66 -2.41 21.19
C MET A 56 15.68 -3.50 21.61
N ASN A 57 14.58 -3.09 22.25
CA ASN A 57 13.53 -4.00 22.69
C ASN A 57 12.53 -4.31 21.57
N LEU A 58 12.94 -5.14 20.61
CA LEU A 58 12.15 -5.50 19.42
C LEU A 58 11.57 -6.92 19.51
N THR A 59 10.37 -7.11 18.98
CA THR A 59 9.73 -8.42 18.82
C THR A 59 10.50 -9.28 17.80
N ASN A 60 10.30 -10.60 17.84
CA ASN A 60 10.92 -11.50 16.86
C ASN A 60 10.50 -11.16 15.42
N GLU A 61 9.24 -10.76 15.23
CA GLU A 61 8.73 -10.33 13.92
C GLU A 61 9.46 -9.08 13.42
N GLN A 62 9.61 -8.05 14.28
CA GLN A 62 10.35 -6.83 13.94
C GLN A 62 11.80 -7.13 13.56
N LYS A 63 12.47 -8.04 14.27
CA LYS A 63 13.84 -8.47 13.93
C LYS A 63 13.91 -9.16 12.57
N LYS A 64 12.93 -10.01 12.23
CA LYS A 64 12.85 -10.66 10.92
C LYS A 64 12.59 -9.68 9.78
N ILE A 65 11.79 -8.64 10.04
CA ILE A 65 11.59 -7.54 9.10
C ILE A 65 12.91 -6.79 8.86
N ALA A 66 13.70 -6.52 9.91
CA ALA A 66 15.04 -5.93 9.73
C ALA A 66 15.97 -6.81 8.87
N GLU A 67 16.06 -8.12 9.15
CA GLU A 67 16.84 -9.07 8.35
C GLU A 67 16.41 -9.08 6.86
N LEU A 68 15.13 -8.88 6.58
CA LEU A 68 14.60 -8.81 5.21
C LEU A 68 15.10 -7.55 4.48
N PHE A 69 15.07 -6.38 5.13
CA PHE A 69 15.60 -5.15 4.56
C PHE A 69 17.13 -5.18 4.42
N GLU A 70 17.84 -5.86 5.33
CA GLU A 70 19.29 -6.09 5.22
C GLU A 70 19.65 -6.89 3.97
N ALA A 71 18.91 -7.96 3.69
CA ALA A 71 19.10 -8.71 2.47
C ALA A 71 18.73 -7.88 1.22
N GLY A 72 17.66 -7.10 1.33
CA GLY A 72 17.23 -6.18 0.29
C GLY A 72 16.39 -6.83 -0.81
N PHE A 73 16.06 -6.02 -1.81
CA PHE A 73 15.18 -6.36 -2.92
C PHE A 73 15.77 -5.87 -4.24
N VAL A 74 15.42 -6.58 -5.31
CA VAL A 74 15.60 -6.11 -6.68
C VAL A 74 14.23 -5.85 -7.27
N ILE A 75 14.05 -4.64 -7.80
CA ILE A 75 12.85 -4.19 -8.48
C ILE A 75 13.21 -3.92 -9.94
N GLU A 76 12.67 -4.72 -10.85
CA GLU A 76 12.82 -4.55 -12.29
C GLU A 76 11.53 -3.90 -12.81
N GLN A 77 11.62 -2.80 -13.55
CA GLN A 77 10.46 -2.10 -14.08
C GLN A 77 10.57 -1.93 -15.59
N LYS A 78 9.42 -1.95 -16.26
CA LYS A 78 9.28 -1.61 -17.68
C LYS A 78 8.05 -0.72 -17.81
N ALA A 79 8.23 0.52 -18.22
CA ALA A 79 7.14 1.41 -18.61
C ALA A 79 7.13 1.48 -20.14
N GLN A 80 6.06 1.01 -20.76
CA GLN A 80 5.87 1.08 -22.20
C GLN A 80 5.28 2.43 -22.61
N ASP A 81 4.34 2.91 -21.82
CA ASP A 81 3.70 4.22 -21.91
C ASP A 81 3.03 4.55 -20.56
N GLU A 82 2.21 5.59 -20.52
CA GLU A 82 1.50 6.02 -19.30
C GLU A 82 0.37 5.06 -18.84
N HIS A 83 -0.03 4.10 -19.68
CA HIS A 83 -1.11 3.13 -19.43
C HIS A 83 -0.58 1.69 -19.26
N ASN A 84 0.64 1.42 -19.72
CA ASN A 84 1.17 0.08 -19.85
C ASN A 84 2.51 -0.03 -19.12
N ALA A 85 2.53 -0.74 -17.99
CA ALA A 85 3.72 -0.87 -17.16
C ALA A 85 3.83 -2.25 -16.50
N TYR A 86 5.06 -2.67 -16.22
CA TYR A 86 5.39 -3.92 -15.54
C TYR A 86 6.38 -3.66 -14.42
N VAL A 87 6.17 -4.30 -13.27
CA VAL A 87 7.05 -4.27 -12.11
C VAL A 87 7.25 -5.69 -11.62
N LYS A 88 8.50 -6.07 -11.38
CA LYS A 88 8.87 -7.34 -10.75
C LYS A 88 9.75 -7.08 -9.55
N ILE A 89 9.29 -7.51 -8.38
CA ILE A 89 9.97 -7.34 -7.10
C ILE A 89 10.46 -8.71 -6.67
N THR A 90 11.76 -8.84 -6.42
CA THR A 90 12.41 -10.08 -5.98
C THR A 90 13.12 -9.83 -4.66
N ALA A 91 12.79 -10.59 -3.61
CA ALA A 91 13.54 -10.54 -2.35
C ALA A 91 14.92 -11.19 -2.55
N ASN A 92 16.01 -10.53 -2.18
CA ASN A 92 17.35 -11.09 -2.37
C ASN A 92 17.55 -12.36 -1.52
N ASN A 93 17.06 -12.34 -0.27
CA ASN A 93 16.94 -13.47 0.64
C ASN A 93 15.51 -13.53 1.17
N ASP A 94 14.81 -14.62 0.89
CA ASP A 94 13.41 -14.82 1.30
C ASP A 94 13.27 -15.62 2.59
N LYS A 95 14.38 -16.04 3.22
CA LYS A 95 14.35 -16.78 4.49
C LYS A 95 13.53 -16.06 5.59
N PRO A 96 13.65 -14.74 5.79
CA PRO A 96 12.82 -14.07 6.79
C PRO A 96 11.32 -14.18 6.52
N LEU A 97 10.89 -14.09 5.24
CA LEU A 97 9.49 -14.28 4.85
C LEU A 97 9.00 -15.71 5.13
N ARG A 98 9.87 -16.70 4.94
CA ARG A 98 9.60 -18.12 5.23
C ARG A 98 9.47 -18.38 6.73
N ASP A 99 10.39 -17.81 7.52
CA ASP A 99 10.40 -17.94 8.98
C ASP A 99 9.14 -17.29 9.61
N LEU A 100 8.62 -16.23 8.99
CA LEU A 100 7.34 -15.59 9.36
C LEU A 100 6.10 -16.35 8.86
N GLY A 101 6.29 -17.40 8.04
CA GLY A 101 5.19 -18.14 7.41
C GLY A 101 4.40 -17.32 6.38
N VAL A 102 4.94 -16.18 5.91
CA VAL A 102 4.34 -15.36 4.86
C VAL A 102 4.60 -15.99 3.49
N TRP A 103 5.77 -16.61 3.30
CA TRP A 103 6.16 -17.26 2.06
C TRP A 103 6.41 -18.76 2.27
N THR A 104 5.57 -19.61 1.70
CA THR A 104 5.62 -21.08 1.88
C THR A 104 6.08 -21.82 0.62
N ALA A 105 6.07 -21.18 -0.54
CA ALA A 105 6.49 -21.73 -1.83
C ALA A 105 7.98 -22.04 -1.92
N LYS A 106 8.37 -23.06 -2.68
CA LYS A 106 9.78 -23.45 -2.85
C LYS A 106 10.56 -22.43 -3.66
N GLU A 107 9.88 -21.79 -4.62
CA GLU A 107 10.41 -20.76 -5.48
C GLU A 107 10.84 -19.54 -4.68
N LYS A 108 11.83 -18.82 -5.22
CA LYS A 108 12.34 -17.59 -4.62
C LYS A 108 11.26 -16.51 -4.62
N ALA A 109 10.99 -15.90 -3.46
CA ALA A 109 9.94 -14.90 -3.30
C ALA A 109 10.04 -13.76 -4.33
N THR A 110 9.12 -13.79 -5.29
CA THR A 110 9.01 -12.83 -6.38
C THR A 110 7.55 -12.47 -6.59
N ALA A 111 7.27 -11.18 -6.75
CA ALA A 111 5.96 -10.67 -7.14
C ALA A 111 6.07 -9.92 -8.46
N GLU A 112 5.11 -10.14 -9.36
CA GLU A 112 5.02 -9.51 -10.66
C GLU A 112 3.67 -8.79 -10.76
N ILE A 113 3.69 -7.52 -11.15
CA ILE A 113 2.53 -6.69 -11.41
C ILE A 113 2.67 -6.14 -12.82
N LEU A 114 1.63 -6.28 -13.63
CA LEU A 114 1.55 -5.77 -14.98
C LEU A 114 0.23 -5.00 -15.09
N VAL A 115 0.32 -3.73 -15.43
CA VAL A 115 -0.82 -2.90 -15.76
C VAL A 115 -0.88 -2.79 -17.29
N LYS A 116 -2.05 -3.09 -17.86
CA LYS A 116 -2.35 -2.84 -19.27
C LYS A 116 -3.69 -2.13 -19.36
N GLU A 117 -3.66 -0.85 -19.72
CA GLU A 117 -4.84 0.00 -19.69
C GLU A 117 -5.49 -0.05 -18.29
N ASN A 118 -6.77 -0.39 -18.19
CA ASN A 118 -7.52 -0.48 -16.93
C ASN A 118 -7.42 -1.84 -16.23
N VAL A 119 -6.62 -2.79 -16.75
CA VAL A 119 -6.52 -4.13 -16.18
C VAL A 119 -5.18 -4.31 -15.48
N MET A 120 -5.23 -4.60 -14.18
CA MET A 120 -4.06 -5.00 -13.41
C MET A 120 -3.97 -6.52 -13.36
N TYR A 121 -2.85 -7.05 -13.80
CA TYR A 121 -2.47 -8.44 -13.65
C TYR A 121 -1.42 -8.55 -12.55
N PHE A 122 -1.59 -9.48 -11.63
CA PHE A 122 -0.60 -9.76 -10.61
C PHE A 122 -0.41 -11.26 -10.45
N LYS A 123 0.81 -11.66 -10.09
CA LYS A 123 1.10 -13.02 -9.64
C LYS A 123 2.34 -13.00 -8.76
N THR A 124 2.52 -14.05 -8.01
CA THR A 124 3.79 -14.37 -7.38
C THR A 124 4.49 -15.51 -8.13
N SER A 125 5.76 -15.75 -7.86
CA SER A 125 6.49 -16.90 -8.44
C SER A 125 5.92 -18.27 -8.02
N ALA A 126 5.07 -18.31 -6.99
CA ALA A 126 4.38 -19.52 -6.55
C ALA A 126 3.09 -19.78 -7.35
N ASP A 127 2.53 -18.75 -7.99
CA ASP A 127 1.21 -18.84 -8.59
C ASP A 127 1.27 -19.42 -10.02
N PRO A 128 0.33 -20.31 -10.37
CA PRO A 128 0.33 -20.97 -11.68
C PRO A 128 -0.12 -20.07 -12.84
N PHE A 129 -0.80 -18.96 -12.55
CA PHE A 129 -1.35 -18.03 -13.53
C PHE A 129 -1.40 -16.61 -12.96
N PHE A 130 -1.67 -15.63 -13.82
CA PHE A 130 -1.96 -14.28 -13.36
C PHE A 130 -3.37 -14.19 -12.79
N PHE A 131 -3.52 -13.42 -11.74
CA PHE A 131 -4.81 -12.90 -11.32
C PHE A 131 -4.99 -11.56 -12.01
N LYS A 132 -6.16 -11.32 -12.58
CA LYS A 132 -6.53 -10.04 -13.15
C LYS A 132 -7.58 -9.37 -12.29
N VAL A 133 -7.45 -8.06 -12.17
CA VAL A 133 -8.42 -7.16 -11.58
C VAL A 133 -8.74 -6.15 -12.66
N ASP A 134 -10.00 -6.14 -13.08
CA ASP A 134 -10.50 -5.07 -13.93
C ASP A 134 -10.86 -3.90 -13.02
N MET A 135 -10.16 -2.78 -13.18
CA MET A 135 -10.37 -1.61 -12.34
C MET A 135 -11.75 -0.99 -12.58
N ASP A 136 -12.36 -1.22 -13.75
CA ASP A 136 -13.71 -0.76 -14.05
C ASP A 136 -14.78 -1.62 -13.34
N GLU A 137 -14.49 -2.90 -13.05
CA GLU A 137 -15.41 -3.80 -12.32
C GLU A 137 -15.41 -3.56 -10.80
N MET A 138 -14.41 -2.84 -10.29
CA MET A 138 -14.33 -2.42 -8.88
C MET A 138 -15.21 -1.19 -8.58
N ASP A 139 -15.96 -0.67 -9.57
CA ASP A 139 -16.94 0.41 -9.42
C ASP A 139 -18.13 -0.04 -8.54
N GLY A 140 -18.02 0.16 -7.23
CA GLY A 140 -19.15 0.14 -6.31
C GLY A 140 -20.04 1.38 -6.49
N GLN A 141 -21.27 1.36 -5.94
CA GLN A 141 -22.23 2.49 -6.05
C GLN A 141 -21.70 3.84 -5.50
N ASP A 142 -20.58 3.86 -4.76
CA ASP A 142 -19.96 5.05 -4.16
C ASP A 142 -18.55 5.38 -4.70
N PHE A 143 -17.98 4.62 -5.64
CA PHE A 143 -16.60 4.82 -6.11
C PHE A 143 -16.50 4.54 -7.62
N ASN A 144 -16.52 5.59 -8.45
CA ASN A 144 -16.33 5.48 -9.91
C ASN A 144 -14.84 5.70 -10.26
N MET A 145 -14.07 4.62 -10.34
CA MET A 145 -12.64 4.63 -10.63
C MET A 145 -12.33 5.12 -12.04
N GLN A 146 -13.17 4.89 -13.04
CA GLN A 146 -12.92 5.39 -14.40
C GLN A 146 -12.93 6.93 -14.45
N SER A 147 -13.93 7.54 -13.84
CA SER A 147 -14.02 9.00 -13.71
C SER A 147 -12.87 9.57 -12.87
N GLN A 148 -12.44 8.84 -11.84
CA GLN A 148 -11.27 9.22 -11.05
C GLN A 148 -9.98 9.10 -11.84
N TYR A 149 -9.84 8.10 -12.69
CA TYR A 149 -8.68 7.91 -13.57
C TYR A 149 -8.58 9.05 -14.58
N GLU A 150 -9.67 9.37 -15.29
CA GLU A 150 -9.71 10.53 -16.20
C GLU A 150 -9.39 11.85 -15.48
N MET A 151 -9.92 12.02 -14.26
CA MET A 151 -9.61 13.18 -13.41
C MET A 151 -8.13 13.21 -13.02
N GLN A 152 -7.56 12.08 -12.61
CA GLN A 152 -6.14 11.96 -12.26
C GLN A 152 -5.25 12.30 -13.45
N GLN A 153 -5.60 11.89 -14.66
CA GLN A 153 -4.84 12.23 -15.88
C GLN A 153 -4.85 13.73 -16.14
N LYS A 154 -6.03 14.37 -16.08
CA LYS A 154 -6.13 15.84 -16.25
C LYS A 154 -5.37 16.59 -15.15
N VAL A 155 -5.44 16.11 -13.91
CA VAL A 155 -4.66 16.67 -12.79
C VAL A 155 -3.17 16.48 -13.06
N MET A 156 -2.72 15.32 -13.53
CA MET A 156 -1.32 15.07 -13.84
C MET A 156 -0.83 15.99 -14.96
N GLU A 157 -1.55 16.14 -16.07
CA GLU A 157 -1.19 17.06 -17.15
C GLU A 157 -1.09 18.51 -16.66
N PHE A 158 -2.06 18.95 -15.86
CA PHE A 158 -2.04 20.26 -15.22
C PHE A 158 -0.80 20.42 -14.33
N MET A 159 -0.50 19.43 -13.48
CA MET A 159 0.67 19.44 -12.59
C MET A 159 1.98 19.45 -13.37
N LYS A 160 2.09 18.72 -14.50
CA LYS A 160 3.27 18.77 -15.39
C LYS A 160 3.48 20.17 -15.97
N GLY A 161 2.40 20.82 -16.42
CA GLY A 161 2.43 22.18 -16.94
C GLY A 161 2.87 23.20 -15.89
N GLU A 162 2.29 23.13 -14.70
CA GLU A 162 2.61 24.05 -13.61
C GLU A 162 3.98 23.81 -12.99
N PHE A 163 4.44 22.56 -12.93
CA PHE A 163 5.82 22.22 -12.58
C PHE A 163 6.83 22.90 -13.51
N LYS A 164 6.59 22.87 -14.83
CA LYS A 164 7.45 23.53 -15.82
C LYS A 164 7.47 25.05 -15.62
N ASN A 165 6.31 25.65 -15.35
CA ASN A 165 6.21 27.07 -15.03
C ASN A 165 7.01 27.42 -13.77
N TYR A 166 6.86 26.62 -12.72
CA TYR A 166 7.55 26.81 -11.44
C TYR A 166 9.08 26.69 -11.55
N ILE A 167 9.60 25.62 -12.16
CA ILE A 167 11.06 25.42 -12.35
C ILE A 167 11.69 26.46 -13.27
N SER A 168 10.90 27.07 -14.15
CA SER A 168 11.40 28.17 -14.97
C SER A 168 11.66 29.45 -14.16
N GLN A 169 10.92 29.67 -13.07
CA GLN A 169 11.00 30.87 -12.24
C GLN A 169 12.08 30.78 -11.15
N PHE A 170 12.34 29.59 -10.61
CA PHE A 170 13.20 29.41 -9.43
C PHE A 170 14.38 28.47 -9.69
N ASN A 171 15.53 28.74 -9.05
CA ASN A 171 16.76 27.96 -9.15
C ASN A 171 17.41 27.83 -7.77
N TYR A 172 17.31 26.66 -7.13
CA TYR A 172 18.01 26.39 -5.88
C TYR A 172 19.49 26.06 -6.15
N GLU A 173 20.41 26.59 -5.36
CA GLU A 173 21.80 26.14 -5.42
C GLU A 173 21.95 24.94 -4.49
N ILE A 174 22.12 23.73 -5.05
CA ILE A 174 22.28 22.51 -4.26
C ILE A 174 23.62 22.59 -3.51
N PRO A 175 23.61 22.65 -2.16
CA PRO A 175 24.84 22.72 -1.39
C PRO A 175 25.71 21.48 -1.63
N LYS A 176 27.02 21.66 -1.62
CA LYS A 176 28.02 20.57 -1.76
C LYS A 176 27.85 19.73 -3.04
N LEU A 177 27.23 20.28 -4.09
CA LEU A 177 27.18 19.64 -5.41
C LEU A 177 28.59 19.52 -6.00
N GLN A 178 28.98 18.30 -6.36
CA GLN A 178 30.28 17.96 -6.93
C GLN A 178 30.10 17.42 -8.33
N ASP A 179 30.85 17.97 -9.28
CA ASP A 179 31.04 17.38 -10.61
C ASP A 179 32.17 16.35 -10.54
N LEU A 180 31.84 15.08 -10.77
CA LEU A 180 32.78 13.96 -10.76
C LEU A 180 33.29 13.60 -12.16
N GLY A 181 32.91 14.40 -13.17
CA GLY A 181 33.25 14.24 -14.57
C GLY A 181 32.51 13.11 -15.26
N PHE A 182 32.86 12.89 -16.52
CA PHE A 182 32.31 11.79 -17.32
C PHE A 182 32.85 10.44 -16.84
N LYS A 183 31.93 9.48 -16.68
CA LYS A 183 32.21 8.08 -16.34
C LYS A 183 31.43 7.17 -17.26
N THR A 184 31.91 5.94 -17.42
CA THR A 184 31.18 4.90 -18.15
C THR A 184 30.38 4.04 -17.17
N ILE A 185 29.10 3.88 -17.44
CA ILE A 185 28.23 2.90 -16.77
C ILE A 185 27.94 1.74 -17.72
N GLN A 186 27.49 0.61 -17.15
CA GLN A 186 27.07 -0.56 -17.90
C GLN A 186 25.56 -0.72 -17.77
N THR A 187 24.85 -0.57 -18.88
CA THR A 187 23.42 -0.88 -19.02
C THR A 187 23.22 -2.25 -19.68
N PRO A 188 22.00 -2.81 -19.64
CA PRO A 188 21.65 -3.98 -20.44
C PRO A 188 21.83 -3.77 -21.95
N GLU A 189 21.71 -2.52 -22.44
CA GLU A 189 21.88 -2.17 -23.85
C GLU A 189 23.36 -1.99 -24.25
N GLY A 190 24.25 -1.79 -23.29
CA GLY A 190 25.68 -1.66 -23.55
C GLY A 190 26.38 -0.72 -22.58
N LYS A 191 27.49 -0.14 -23.02
CA LYS A 191 28.22 0.87 -22.25
C LYS A 191 27.68 2.24 -22.61
N GLU A 192 27.44 3.06 -21.59
CA GLU A 192 26.97 4.43 -21.74
C GLU A 192 27.90 5.37 -21.00
N GLU A 193 28.16 6.55 -21.57
CA GLU A 193 28.95 7.61 -20.94
C GLU A 193 28.00 8.63 -20.31
N VAL A 194 28.16 8.85 -19.00
CA VAL A 194 27.30 9.72 -18.20
C VAL A 194 28.15 10.76 -17.46
N LEU A 195 27.59 11.94 -17.23
CA LEU A 195 28.15 12.93 -16.31
C LEU A 195 27.78 12.53 -14.89
N LYS A 196 28.78 12.20 -14.06
CA LYS A 196 28.55 11.87 -12.65
C LYS A 196 28.52 13.16 -11.82
N VAL A 197 27.46 13.35 -11.06
CA VAL A 197 27.34 14.43 -10.08
C VAL A 197 26.96 13.86 -8.71
N LYS A 198 27.50 14.43 -7.64
CA LYS A 198 27.25 13.98 -6.28
C LYS A 198 26.83 15.15 -5.40
N PHE A 199 25.83 14.93 -4.56
CA PHE A 199 25.43 15.91 -3.56
C PHE A 199 25.10 15.22 -2.23
N GLU A 200 25.07 16.02 -1.17
CA GLU A 200 24.89 15.56 0.19
C GLU A 200 23.97 16.53 0.92
N LEU A 201 22.94 15.99 1.57
CA LEU A 201 21.95 16.74 2.32
C LEU A 201 21.90 16.20 3.75
N GLY A 202 22.32 17.02 4.71
CA GLY A 202 22.04 16.82 6.13
C GLY A 202 20.85 17.66 6.58
N ILE A 203 20.60 17.70 7.89
CA ILE A 203 19.46 18.44 8.45
C ILE A 203 19.51 19.93 8.11
N ASN A 204 20.67 20.57 8.21
CA ASN A 204 20.80 21.99 7.91
C ASN A 204 20.55 22.29 6.42
N GLU A 205 21.09 21.51 5.49
CA GLU A 205 20.82 21.69 4.06
C GLU A 205 19.35 21.47 3.73
N ILE A 206 18.67 20.54 4.41
CA ILE A 206 17.23 20.31 4.24
C ILE A 206 16.42 21.49 4.79
N LEU A 207 16.78 22.03 5.96
CA LEU A 207 16.14 23.23 6.50
C LEU A 207 16.29 24.41 5.54
N ASP A 208 17.49 24.65 5.02
CA ASP A 208 17.75 25.70 4.02
C ASP A 208 16.91 25.49 2.75
N PHE A 209 16.84 24.25 2.26
CA PHE A 209 16.03 23.89 1.10
C PHE A 209 14.53 24.13 1.35
N ILE A 210 14.01 23.77 2.54
CA ILE A 210 12.63 24.04 2.93
C ILE A 210 12.38 25.55 3.00
N VAL A 211 13.24 26.32 3.66
CA VAL A 211 13.11 27.79 3.76
C VAL A 211 13.11 28.44 2.38
N TYR A 212 14.03 28.04 1.50
CA TYR A 212 14.10 28.51 0.12
C TYR A 212 12.80 28.19 -0.64
N THR A 213 12.34 26.95 -0.53
CA THR A 213 11.13 26.47 -1.18
C THR A 213 9.90 27.26 -0.74
N MET A 214 9.76 27.51 0.56
CA MET A 214 8.63 28.27 1.11
C MET A 214 8.65 29.72 0.67
N ASP A 215 9.84 30.34 0.57
CA ASP A 215 9.98 31.68 0.02
C ASP A 215 9.53 31.75 -1.43
N ASN A 216 9.95 30.78 -2.24
CA ASN A 216 9.54 30.72 -3.64
C ASN A 216 8.04 30.54 -3.78
N LEU A 217 7.41 29.65 -2.99
CA LEU A 217 5.96 29.47 -3.05
C LEU A 217 5.20 30.71 -2.61
N ALA A 218 5.64 31.40 -1.56
CA ALA A 218 5.05 32.67 -1.14
C ALA A 218 5.13 33.73 -2.27
N ASN A 219 6.22 33.72 -3.04
CA ASN A 219 6.49 34.64 -4.12
C ASN A 219 6.11 34.11 -5.52
N TYR A 220 5.49 32.92 -5.63
CA TYR A 220 5.11 32.36 -6.92
C TYR A 220 3.99 33.21 -7.52
N GLU A 221 4.25 33.75 -8.71
CA GLU A 221 3.37 34.75 -9.34
C GLU A 221 2.07 34.09 -9.83
N ARG A 222 2.16 32.83 -10.29
CA ARG A 222 1.01 32.06 -10.77
C ARG A 222 0.28 31.31 -9.66
N LEU A 223 0.61 31.48 -8.38
CA LEU A 223 -0.04 30.73 -7.30
C LEU A 223 -1.57 30.93 -7.28
N ASP A 224 -2.04 32.15 -7.53
CA ASP A 224 -3.48 32.45 -7.60
C ASP A 224 -4.16 31.72 -8.78
N ILE A 225 -3.50 31.71 -9.95
CA ILE A 225 -3.97 31.02 -11.16
C ILE A 225 -4.00 29.52 -10.91
N PHE A 226 -2.92 28.96 -10.35
CA PHE A 226 -2.80 27.55 -10.00
C PHE A 226 -3.95 27.10 -9.09
N VAL A 227 -4.23 27.84 -8.01
CA VAL A 227 -5.30 27.49 -7.06
C VAL A 227 -6.67 27.58 -7.72
N LYS A 228 -6.90 28.57 -8.59
CA LYS A 228 -8.15 28.71 -9.33
C LYS A 228 -8.37 27.59 -10.34
N GLU A 229 -7.36 27.26 -11.14
CA GLU A 229 -7.42 26.18 -12.12
C GLU A 229 -7.57 24.82 -11.44
N PHE A 230 -6.82 24.58 -10.36
CA PHE A 230 -6.91 23.34 -9.59
C PHE A 230 -8.28 23.18 -8.91
N ALA A 231 -8.89 24.28 -8.43
CA ALA A 231 -10.26 24.25 -7.90
C ALA A 231 -11.29 23.81 -8.95
N GLY A 232 -11.01 24.01 -10.24
CA GLY A 232 -11.85 23.54 -11.34
C GLY A 232 -11.96 22.01 -11.45
N PHE A 233 -11.07 21.25 -10.82
CA PHE A 233 -11.16 19.78 -10.75
C PHE A 233 -12.12 19.27 -9.66
N MET A 234 -12.57 20.13 -8.75
CA MET A 234 -13.54 19.75 -7.72
C MET A 234 -14.97 19.66 -8.29
N PRO A 235 -15.87 18.85 -7.70
CA PRO A 235 -17.29 18.86 -8.06
C PRO A 235 -17.92 20.24 -7.87
N ALA A 236 -18.82 20.64 -8.76
CA ALA A 236 -19.41 21.98 -8.79
C ALA A 236 -20.11 22.37 -7.48
N GLU A 237 -20.63 21.40 -6.73
CA GLU A 237 -21.34 21.57 -5.47
C GLU A 237 -20.43 22.02 -4.31
N VAL A 238 -19.12 21.75 -4.42
CA VAL A 238 -18.13 22.04 -3.38
C VAL A 238 -17.04 23.02 -3.84
N GLN A 239 -17.11 23.49 -5.09
CA GLN A 239 -16.18 24.48 -5.64
C GLN A 239 -16.30 25.82 -4.89
N PRO A 240 -15.20 26.35 -4.31
CA PRO A 240 -15.20 27.66 -3.66
C PRO A 240 -15.39 28.78 -4.69
N THR A 241 -15.96 29.90 -4.24
CA THR A 241 -16.06 31.11 -5.06
C THR A 241 -14.70 31.73 -5.33
N GLU A 242 -14.57 32.51 -6.41
CA GLU A 242 -13.30 33.17 -6.75
C GLU A 242 -12.80 34.10 -5.63
N ALA A 243 -13.72 34.78 -4.92
CA ALA A 243 -13.39 35.64 -3.78
C ALA A 243 -12.83 34.83 -2.59
N GLU A 244 -13.39 33.64 -2.34
CA GLU A 244 -12.89 32.72 -1.31
C GLU A 244 -11.50 32.18 -1.66
N LEU A 245 -11.27 31.79 -2.93
CA LEU A 245 -9.96 31.33 -3.40
C LEU A 245 -8.90 32.43 -3.28
N THR A 246 -9.21 33.65 -3.70
CA THR A 246 -8.29 34.80 -3.62
C THR A 246 -7.91 35.12 -2.16
N THR A 247 -8.91 35.08 -1.27
CA THR A 247 -8.69 35.27 0.18
C THR A 247 -7.82 34.15 0.74
N ALA A 248 -8.11 32.91 0.38
CA ALA A 248 -7.37 31.74 0.84
C ALA A 248 -5.91 31.78 0.38
N VAL A 249 -5.63 32.11 -0.90
CA VAL A 249 -4.27 32.31 -1.43
C VAL A 249 -3.50 33.36 -0.62
N THR A 250 -4.16 34.48 -0.28
CA THR A 250 -3.54 35.54 0.54
C THR A 250 -3.20 35.04 1.94
N GLU A 251 -4.11 34.30 2.57
CA GLU A 251 -3.86 33.67 3.88
C GLU A 251 -2.73 32.64 3.83
N ALA A 252 -2.68 31.78 2.81
CA ALA A 252 -1.59 30.81 2.65
C ALA A 252 -0.24 31.48 2.44
N LYS A 253 -0.15 32.52 1.59
CA LYS A 253 1.09 33.29 1.44
C LYS A 253 1.55 33.89 2.77
N THR A 254 0.60 34.38 3.57
CA THR A 254 0.88 34.90 4.92
C THR A 254 1.40 33.80 5.85
N GLN A 255 0.74 32.64 5.89
CA GLN A 255 1.16 31.50 6.72
C GLN A 255 2.52 30.92 6.29
N LEU A 256 2.75 30.80 4.98
CA LEU A 256 4.05 30.43 4.41
C LEU A 256 5.14 31.41 4.88
N GLY A 257 4.87 32.71 4.85
CA GLY A 257 5.80 33.73 5.37
C GLY A 257 6.06 33.59 6.87
N GLN A 258 5.04 33.29 7.68
CA GLN A 258 5.19 33.07 9.12
C GLN A 258 6.01 31.82 9.43
N PHE A 259 5.72 30.70 8.78
CA PHE A 259 6.43 29.45 8.99
C PHE A 259 7.85 29.52 8.43
N LYS A 260 8.05 30.19 7.28
CA LYS A 260 9.38 30.55 6.79
C LYS A 260 10.15 31.32 7.85
N ALA A 261 9.56 32.36 8.46
CA ALA A 261 10.22 33.16 9.49
C ALA A 261 10.56 32.35 10.75
N MET A 262 9.71 31.37 11.11
CA MET A 262 9.97 30.43 12.21
C MET A 262 11.15 29.50 11.90
N LEU A 263 11.20 28.94 10.69
CA LEU A 263 12.30 28.06 10.26
C LEU A 263 13.59 28.83 9.93
N SER A 264 13.47 30.10 9.54
CA SER A 264 14.61 30.95 9.20
C SER A 264 15.46 31.21 10.44
N GLY A 265 16.62 30.54 10.52
CA GLY A 265 17.49 30.58 11.68
C GLY A 265 17.41 29.35 12.58
N MET A 266 16.56 28.37 12.24
CA MET A 266 16.68 27.02 12.79
C MET A 266 17.92 26.33 12.19
N ASN A 267 18.57 25.55 13.03
CA ASN A 267 19.60 24.58 12.68
C ASN A 267 19.26 23.23 13.34
N GLU A 268 20.07 22.22 13.08
CA GLU A 268 19.97 20.89 13.67
C GLU A 268 19.82 20.94 15.20
N GLU A 269 20.72 21.62 15.92
CA GLU A 269 20.66 21.73 17.39
C GLU A 269 19.33 22.31 17.90
N SER A 270 18.82 23.36 17.25
CA SER A 270 17.56 24.01 17.62
C SER A 270 16.34 23.13 17.30
N LEU A 271 16.42 22.34 16.23
CA LEU A 271 15.38 21.40 15.84
C LEU A 271 15.32 20.22 16.83
N GLU A 272 16.48 19.67 17.18
CA GLU A 272 16.63 18.64 18.22
C GLU A 272 16.07 19.11 19.57
N ALA A 273 16.39 20.35 19.96
CA ALA A 273 15.86 20.96 21.18
C ALA A 273 14.33 21.11 21.14
N MET A 274 13.76 21.41 19.98
CA MET A 274 12.31 21.53 19.80
C MET A 274 11.60 20.17 19.89
N ILE A 275 12.15 19.12 19.25
CA ILE A 275 11.54 17.79 19.25
C ILE A 275 11.90 16.95 20.48
N GLY A 276 12.88 17.41 21.28
CA GLY A 276 13.38 16.75 22.48
C GLY A 276 14.15 15.46 22.19
N LYS A 277 14.75 15.33 20.99
CA LYS A 277 15.47 14.14 20.53
C LYS A 277 16.58 14.51 19.55
N ASP A 278 17.69 13.77 19.61
CA ASP A 278 18.79 13.87 18.66
C ASP A 278 18.33 13.39 17.27
N ILE A 279 18.79 14.04 16.21
CA ILE A 279 18.47 13.70 14.82
C ILE A 279 19.76 13.43 14.06
N ASP A 280 20.09 12.17 13.84
CA ASP A 280 21.19 11.79 12.94
C ASP A 280 20.60 11.42 11.58
N PHE A 281 20.65 12.34 10.62
CA PHE A 281 20.13 12.13 9.29
C PHE A 281 21.04 12.71 8.22
N LYS A 282 21.36 11.90 7.22
CA LYS A 282 22.16 12.33 6.08
C LYS A 282 21.85 11.52 4.83
N ILE A 283 21.48 12.20 3.76
CA ILE A 283 21.37 11.62 2.42
C ILE A 283 22.63 11.98 1.62
N THR A 284 23.19 10.99 0.92
CA THR A 284 24.22 11.19 -0.09
C THR A 284 23.78 10.52 -1.36
N THR A 285 23.73 11.27 -2.46
CA THR A 285 23.25 10.79 -3.74
C THR A 285 24.25 11.11 -4.85
N GLU A 286 24.53 10.12 -5.69
CA GLU A 286 25.32 10.25 -6.90
C GLU A 286 24.47 9.91 -8.13
N TYR A 287 24.24 10.90 -9.01
CA TYR A 287 23.55 10.70 -10.28
C TYR A 287 24.54 10.55 -11.42
N GLY A 288 24.22 9.67 -12.36
CA GLY A 288 24.80 9.63 -13.70
C GLY A 288 23.79 10.16 -14.71
N ILE A 289 24.09 11.33 -15.28
CA ILE A 289 23.25 12.02 -16.25
C ILE A 289 23.69 11.63 -17.67
N SER A 290 22.78 11.12 -18.49
CA SER A 290 23.03 10.75 -19.89
C SER A 290 23.30 11.96 -20.78
N LYS A 291 23.74 11.73 -22.02
CA LYS A 291 23.93 12.80 -23.03
C LYS A 291 22.62 13.48 -23.39
N GLU A 292 21.54 12.73 -23.38
CA GLU A 292 20.16 13.16 -23.60
C GLU A 292 19.57 13.83 -22.35
N LYS A 293 20.35 13.95 -21.26
CA LYS A 293 19.99 14.57 -19.99
C LYS A 293 18.82 13.85 -19.32
N TYR A 294 18.96 12.54 -19.14
CA TYR A 294 18.14 11.73 -18.26
C TYR A 294 19.00 11.17 -17.12
N ILE A 295 18.39 10.85 -15.99
CA ILE A 295 19.08 10.10 -14.93
C ILE A 295 19.19 8.65 -15.42
N ALA A 296 20.39 8.24 -15.83
CA ALA A 296 20.67 6.88 -16.29
C ALA A 296 21.17 5.98 -15.15
N SER A 297 21.73 6.56 -14.09
CA SER A 297 22.08 5.84 -12.86
C SER A 297 21.92 6.72 -11.63
N GLU A 298 21.61 6.10 -10.50
CA GLU A 298 21.54 6.75 -9.20
C GLU A 298 22.08 5.81 -8.13
N ASP A 299 23.00 6.29 -7.30
CA ASP A 299 23.45 5.62 -6.09
C ASP A 299 23.17 6.52 -4.89
N THR A 300 22.21 6.12 -4.05
CA THR A 300 21.75 6.88 -2.89
C THR A 300 22.01 6.10 -1.61
N ILE A 301 22.59 6.78 -0.62
CA ILE A 301 22.82 6.29 0.74
C ILE A 301 22.10 7.21 1.71
N ILE A 302 21.20 6.67 2.52
CA ILE A 302 20.46 7.39 3.56
C ILE A 302 20.88 6.83 4.91
N ASN A 303 21.49 7.68 5.73
CA ASN A 303 21.87 7.37 7.10
C ASN A 303 20.80 7.91 8.02
N ILE A 304 20.32 7.06 8.93
CA ILE A 304 19.29 7.37 9.91
C ILE A 304 19.74 6.84 11.26
N GLY A 305 19.87 7.71 12.26
CA GLY A 305 19.95 7.32 13.66
C GLY A 305 18.57 6.98 14.22
N ILE A 306 18.50 5.89 14.98
CA ILE A 306 17.28 5.39 15.59
C ILE A 306 17.49 5.36 17.10
N LYS A 307 16.56 5.89 17.89
CA LYS A 307 16.65 5.87 19.35
C LYS A 307 15.45 5.14 19.94
N ASP A 308 15.68 4.09 20.72
CA ASP A 308 14.61 3.35 21.39
C ASP A 308 14.02 4.25 22.49
N PRO A 309 12.73 4.62 22.43
CA PRO A 309 12.12 5.51 23.40
C PRO A 309 11.91 4.87 24.78
N THR A 310 12.00 3.55 24.88
CA THR A 310 11.78 2.77 26.10
C THR A 310 13.10 2.52 26.83
N THR A 311 14.15 2.15 26.09
CA THR A 311 15.46 1.81 26.67
C THR A 311 16.45 2.97 26.63
N GLY A 312 16.26 3.93 25.73
CA GLY A 312 17.22 5.01 25.47
C GLY A 312 18.43 4.59 24.65
N GLU A 313 18.50 3.33 24.22
CA GLU A 313 19.59 2.80 23.39
C GLU A 313 19.54 3.38 21.97
N ASN A 314 20.72 3.58 21.39
CA ASN A 314 20.88 4.08 20.03
C ASN A 314 21.11 2.92 19.06
N GLY A 315 20.47 3.00 17.91
CA GLY A 315 20.70 2.16 16.74
C GLY A 315 20.79 3.03 15.49
N SER A 316 20.94 2.39 14.35
CA SER A 316 21.11 3.08 13.07
C SER A 316 20.61 2.24 11.92
N ALA A 317 20.15 2.88 10.85
CA ALA A 317 19.90 2.25 9.57
C ALA A 317 20.62 3.02 8.47
N VAL A 318 21.35 2.29 7.61
CA VAL A 318 21.99 2.83 6.41
C VAL A 318 21.31 2.22 5.20
N ILE A 319 20.33 2.93 4.64
CA ILE A 319 19.60 2.49 3.45
C ILE A 319 20.45 2.78 2.22
N LYS A 320 20.60 1.79 1.35
CA LYS A 320 21.32 1.88 0.08
C LYS A 320 20.35 1.58 -1.06
N ALA A 321 20.24 2.50 -1.99
CA ALA A 321 19.42 2.38 -3.19
C ALA A 321 20.30 2.62 -4.42
N THR A 322 20.44 1.62 -5.28
CA THR A 322 21.14 1.74 -6.56
C THR A 322 20.13 1.52 -7.69
N SER A 323 19.96 2.52 -8.54
CA SER A 323 19.07 2.53 -9.67
C SER A 323 19.86 2.65 -10.98
N LEU A 324 19.36 1.95 -11.99
CA LEU A 324 19.81 2.04 -13.37
C LEU A 324 18.59 2.19 -14.27
N VAL A 325 18.62 3.14 -15.20
CA VAL A 325 17.54 3.42 -16.15
C VAL A 325 18.12 3.40 -17.56
N TRP A 326 17.44 2.73 -18.49
CA TRP A 326 17.86 2.61 -19.89
C TRP A 326 16.64 2.52 -20.81
N ASN A 327 16.85 2.45 -22.12
CA ASN A 327 15.78 2.43 -23.14
C ASN A 327 14.74 3.56 -22.93
N VAL A 328 15.22 4.74 -22.50
CA VAL A 328 14.35 5.90 -22.21
C VAL A 328 13.74 6.41 -23.51
N ASN A 329 12.41 6.55 -23.54
CA ASN A 329 11.62 6.93 -24.71
C ASN A 329 11.81 5.99 -25.92
N GLY A 330 12.26 4.76 -25.69
CA GLY A 330 12.41 3.74 -26.73
C GLY A 330 11.26 2.72 -26.75
N ASP A 331 11.43 1.67 -27.55
CA ASP A 331 10.46 0.58 -27.70
C ASP A 331 10.62 -0.41 -26.54
N VAL A 332 9.76 -0.28 -25.52
CA VAL A 332 9.75 -1.15 -24.34
C VAL A 332 8.72 -2.26 -24.52
N LYS A 333 9.18 -3.51 -24.39
CA LYS A 333 8.32 -4.69 -24.51
C LYS A 333 7.94 -5.26 -23.16
N LEU A 334 6.64 -5.26 -22.89
CA LEU A 334 6.06 -5.86 -21.69
C LEU A 334 5.93 -7.39 -21.82
N PRO A 335 5.94 -8.14 -20.71
CA PRO A 335 5.69 -9.57 -20.73
C PRO A 335 4.30 -9.94 -21.28
N GLU A 336 4.21 -11.14 -21.86
CA GLU A 336 2.94 -11.73 -22.27
C GLU A 336 2.19 -12.34 -21.07
N VAL A 337 0.88 -12.18 -21.06
CA VAL A 337 -0.02 -12.86 -20.12
C VAL A 337 -0.67 -14.02 -20.85
N LYS A 338 -0.30 -15.25 -20.50
CA LYS A 338 -0.81 -16.47 -21.16
C LYS A 338 -2.10 -16.97 -20.52
N ASP A 339 -2.10 -17.05 -19.19
CA ASP A 339 -3.22 -17.53 -18.39
C ASP A 339 -3.55 -16.48 -17.34
N ALA A 340 -4.81 -16.04 -17.30
CA ALA A 340 -5.30 -15.09 -16.30
C ALA A 340 -6.73 -15.41 -15.83
N VAL A 341 -6.97 -15.28 -14.52
CA VAL A 341 -8.28 -15.48 -13.90
C VAL A 341 -8.72 -14.22 -13.14
N ASN A 342 -10.01 -13.94 -13.07
CA ASN A 342 -10.48 -12.79 -12.30
C ASN A 342 -10.33 -13.07 -10.79
N VAL A 343 -9.75 -12.14 -10.03
CA VAL A 343 -9.57 -12.32 -8.58
C VAL A 343 -10.90 -12.45 -7.85
N THR A 344 -11.93 -11.73 -8.30
CA THR A 344 -13.27 -11.70 -7.65
C THR A 344 -13.96 -13.06 -7.69
N GLU A 345 -13.62 -13.89 -8.69
CA GLU A 345 -14.09 -15.27 -8.75
C GLU A 345 -13.58 -16.12 -7.58
N TYR A 346 -12.40 -15.82 -7.05
CA TYR A 346 -11.81 -16.53 -5.91
C TYR A 346 -12.20 -15.90 -4.58
N GLU A 347 -12.25 -14.57 -4.50
CA GLU A 347 -12.59 -13.86 -3.27
C GLU A 347 -13.96 -14.25 -2.69
N ASN A 348 -14.90 -14.62 -3.57
CA ASN A 348 -16.27 -14.97 -3.18
C ASN A 348 -16.56 -16.48 -3.25
N ASP A 349 -15.55 -17.31 -3.54
CA ASP A 349 -15.72 -18.76 -3.68
C ASP A 349 -14.55 -19.53 -3.07
N ILE A 350 -14.75 -19.99 -1.84
CA ILE A 350 -13.78 -20.79 -1.13
C ILE A 350 -13.40 -22.09 -1.86
N ASN A 351 -14.31 -22.69 -2.64
CA ASN A 351 -13.99 -23.91 -3.38
C ASN A 351 -12.98 -23.62 -4.49
N LYS A 352 -13.08 -22.45 -5.14
CA LYS A 352 -12.04 -21.99 -6.08
C LYS A 352 -10.72 -21.72 -5.36
N VAL A 353 -10.73 -21.04 -4.21
CA VAL A 353 -9.50 -20.81 -3.41
C VAL A 353 -8.82 -22.13 -3.03
N ARG A 354 -9.59 -23.17 -2.69
CA ARG A 354 -9.07 -24.51 -2.38
C ARG A 354 -8.38 -25.19 -3.56
N THR A 355 -8.70 -24.83 -4.80
CA THR A 355 -8.02 -25.37 -5.99
C THR A 355 -6.62 -24.78 -6.21
N LEU A 356 -6.30 -23.65 -5.56
CA LEU A 356 -4.96 -23.09 -5.61
C LEU A 356 -3.97 -24.02 -4.89
N PRO A 357 -2.70 -24.08 -5.34
CA PRO A 357 -1.67 -24.83 -4.64
C PRO A 357 -1.48 -24.34 -3.19
N ASP A 358 -1.28 -25.28 -2.26
CA ASP A 358 -1.18 -25.01 -0.81
C ASP A 358 -0.01 -24.09 -0.44
N ASP A 359 1.02 -24.10 -1.28
CA ASP A 359 2.23 -23.32 -1.09
C ASP A 359 2.14 -21.91 -1.70
N THR A 360 1.01 -21.56 -2.32
CA THR A 360 0.80 -20.18 -2.79
C THR A 360 0.50 -19.23 -1.62
N PRO A 361 1.26 -18.13 -1.47
CA PRO A 361 0.94 -17.09 -0.50
C PRO A 361 -0.44 -16.48 -0.72
N LEU A 362 -0.89 -16.43 -1.98
CA LEU A 362 -2.18 -15.86 -2.33
C LEU A 362 -3.34 -16.73 -1.87
N LYS A 363 -3.24 -18.07 -1.92
CA LYS A 363 -4.25 -18.94 -1.28
C LYS A 363 -4.39 -18.57 0.19
N LYS A 364 -3.28 -18.47 0.91
CA LYS A 364 -3.29 -18.08 2.33
C LYS A 364 -3.94 -16.71 2.56
N LEU A 365 -3.70 -15.73 1.68
CA LEU A 365 -4.33 -14.42 1.76
C LEU A 365 -5.85 -14.50 1.50
N LEU A 366 -6.27 -15.18 0.43
CA LEU A 366 -7.67 -15.32 0.07
C LEU A 366 -8.46 -16.11 1.12
N LEU A 367 -7.87 -17.15 1.70
CA LEU A 367 -8.48 -17.91 2.81
C LEU A 367 -8.76 -17.02 4.03
N GLN A 368 -7.98 -15.96 4.27
CA GLN A 368 -8.23 -15.05 5.40
C GLN A 368 -9.57 -14.32 5.26
N LYS A 369 -10.05 -14.04 4.04
CA LYS A 369 -11.39 -13.46 3.83
C LYS A 369 -12.51 -14.38 4.34
N PHE A 370 -12.26 -15.69 4.35
CA PHE A 370 -13.17 -16.70 4.86
C PHE A 370 -12.89 -17.06 6.32
N ASN A 371 -12.14 -16.26 7.07
CA ASN A 371 -12.04 -16.46 8.52
C ASN A 371 -13.25 -15.83 9.21
N ALA A 372 -13.60 -16.31 10.39
CA ALA A 372 -14.53 -15.62 11.27
C ALA A 372 -14.06 -15.71 12.72
N SER A 373 -14.37 -14.71 13.53
CA SER A 373 -14.25 -14.82 14.98
C SER A 373 -15.50 -14.35 15.70
N PHE A 374 -15.82 -15.06 16.77
CA PHE A 374 -17.00 -14.85 17.60
C PHE A 374 -16.58 -14.81 19.06
N THR A 375 -16.82 -13.68 19.73
CA THR A 375 -16.54 -13.52 21.17
C THR A 375 -17.78 -13.83 21.98
N ILE A 376 -17.64 -14.69 22.98
CA ILE A 376 -18.76 -15.10 23.84
C ILE A 376 -19.32 -13.90 24.60
N GLY A 377 -20.64 -13.72 24.56
CA GLY A 377 -21.34 -12.65 25.25
C GLY A 377 -21.35 -11.31 24.51
N GLU A 378 -20.56 -11.17 23.45
CA GLU A 378 -20.46 -9.93 22.66
C GLU A 378 -21.41 -9.99 21.43
N PRO A 379 -22.21 -8.93 21.18
CA PRO A 379 -23.15 -8.90 20.06
C PRO A 379 -22.48 -8.46 18.75
N TYR A 380 -21.26 -8.92 18.48
CA TYR A 380 -20.55 -8.67 17.23
C TYR A 380 -19.69 -9.88 16.82
N ALA A 381 -19.32 -9.92 15.54
CA ALA A 381 -18.37 -10.86 14.97
C ALA A 381 -17.39 -10.13 14.07
N ILE A 382 -16.21 -10.73 13.84
CA ILE A 382 -15.30 -10.32 12.79
C ILE A 382 -15.38 -11.37 11.67
N LEU A 383 -15.81 -10.98 10.48
CA LEU A 383 -15.95 -11.85 9.30
C LEU A 383 -14.90 -11.43 8.27
N GLY A 384 -13.84 -12.20 8.12
CA GLY A 384 -12.65 -11.77 7.39
C GLY A 384 -12.03 -10.53 8.04
N SER A 385 -12.15 -9.39 7.36
CA SER A 385 -11.77 -8.06 7.87
C SER A 385 -12.93 -7.25 8.45
N ASP A 386 -14.17 -7.73 8.28
CA ASP A 386 -15.35 -6.89 8.46
C ASP A 386 -15.92 -7.03 9.87
N PHE A 387 -16.15 -5.91 10.53
CA PHE A 387 -16.89 -5.86 11.78
C PHE A 387 -18.39 -6.00 11.51
N LYS A 388 -19.03 -6.98 12.15
CA LYS A 388 -20.44 -7.27 11.97
C LYS A 388 -21.18 -7.27 13.29
N GLU A 389 -22.15 -6.37 13.45
CA GLU A 389 -23.10 -6.45 14.55
C GLU A 389 -24.00 -7.68 14.42
N LEU A 390 -24.29 -8.31 15.55
CA LEU A 390 -25.13 -9.51 15.65
C LEU A 390 -26.44 -9.18 16.37
N ASP A 391 -27.54 -9.69 15.83
CA ASP A 391 -28.86 -9.63 16.48
C ASP A 391 -28.90 -10.36 17.84
N ALA A 392 -27.95 -11.26 18.09
CA ALA A 392 -27.81 -11.96 19.36
C ALA A 392 -26.37 -12.43 19.59
N ALA A 393 -25.88 -12.30 20.82
CA ALA A 393 -24.52 -12.66 21.18
C ALA A 393 -24.28 -14.20 21.15
N PRO A 394 -23.11 -14.66 20.71
CA PRO A 394 -22.67 -16.05 20.86
C PRO A 394 -22.60 -16.45 22.34
N TYR A 395 -22.88 -17.73 22.64
CA TYR A 395 -22.79 -18.26 24.01
C TYR A 395 -22.31 -19.70 24.05
N ILE A 396 -21.92 -20.20 25.22
CA ILE A 396 -21.50 -21.59 25.39
C ILE A 396 -22.67 -22.43 25.92
N LYS A 397 -22.91 -23.58 25.29
CA LYS A 397 -23.83 -24.61 25.79
C LYS A 397 -23.29 -26.01 25.56
N ASP A 398 -23.31 -26.82 26.62
CA ASP A 398 -22.85 -28.21 26.60
C ASP A 398 -21.44 -28.34 25.98
N GLY A 399 -20.55 -27.38 26.29
CA GLY A 399 -19.19 -27.32 25.76
C GLY A 399 -19.05 -26.85 24.31
N SER A 400 -20.13 -26.44 23.64
CA SER A 400 -20.10 -25.89 22.29
C SER A 400 -20.37 -24.39 22.27
N THR A 401 -19.66 -23.64 21.42
CA THR A 401 -20.03 -22.26 21.09
C THR A 401 -21.21 -22.25 20.13
N MET A 402 -22.29 -21.64 20.58
CA MET A 402 -23.56 -21.47 19.88
C MET A 402 -23.56 -20.10 19.21
N VAL A 403 -23.72 -20.09 17.88
CA VAL A 403 -23.72 -18.86 17.06
C VAL A 403 -25.04 -18.77 16.29
N PRO A 404 -25.61 -17.56 16.09
CA PRO A 404 -26.78 -17.40 15.23
C PRO A 404 -26.52 -17.94 13.82
N VAL A 405 -27.40 -18.80 13.31
CA VAL A 405 -27.20 -19.39 11.96
C VAL A 405 -27.21 -18.34 10.85
N ALA A 406 -27.91 -17.21 11.07
CA ALA A 406 -28.01 -16.11 10.10
C ALA A 406 -26.64 -15.49 9.81
N VAL A 407 -25.80 -15.26 10.82
CA VAL A 407 -24.46 -14.68 10.58
C VAL A 407 -23.54 -15.64 9.83
N ILE A 408 -23.65 -16.95 10.08
CA ILE A 408 -22.92 -17.95 9.30
C ILE A 408 -23.36 -17.90 7.83
N GLY A 409 -24.66 -17.70 7.61
CA GLY A 409 -25.20 -17.61 6.28
C GLY A 409 -24.77 -16.37 5.51
N GLU A 410 -24.64 -15.22 6.18
CA GLU A 410 -24.10 -14.00 5.59
C GLU A 410 -22.59 -14.11 5.34
N TRP A 411 -21.83 -14.65 6.30
CA TRP A 411 -20.38 -14.82 6.21
C TRP A 411 -19.94 -15.66 5.01
N LEU A 412 -20.68 -16.73 4.70
CA LEU A 412 -20.31 -17.70 3.66
C LEU A 412 -21.21 -17.62 2.42
N ASP A 413 -21.98 -16.54 2.27
CA ASP A 413 -22.95 -16.34 1.17
C ASP A 413 -23.83 -17.59 0.93
N SER A 414 -24.44 -18.09 2.01
CA SER A 414 -25.20 -19.33 2.01
C SER A 414 -26.69 -19.12 1.73
N GLU A 415 -27.32 -20.11 1.09
CA GLU A 415 -28.77 -20.23 1.10
C GLU A 415 -29.22 -20.80 2.46
N THR A 416 -29.68 -19.94 3.37
CA THR A 416 -30.28 -20.37 4.66
C THR A 416 -31.80 -20.44 4.55
N LYS A 417 -32.39 -21.59 4.91
CA LYS A 417 -33.83 -21.83 4.85
C LYS A 417 -34.36 -22.39 6.16
N TRP A 418 -35.46 -21.82 6.65
CA TRP A 418 -36.17 -22.30 7.84
C TRP A 418 -37.49 -22.96 7.45
N ASP A 419 -37.74 -24.17 7.97
CA ASP A 419 -39.04 -24.85 7.88
C ASP A 419 -39.64 -25.01 9.28
N GLY A 420 -40.64 -24.17 9.57
CA GLY A 420 -41.34 -24.19 10.85
C GLY A 420 -42.23 -25.42 11.08
N ASN A 421 -42.57 -26.19 10.05
CA ASN A 421 -43.37 -27.41 10.22
C ASN A 421 -42.53 -28.55 10.78
N THR A 422 -41.26 -28.61 10.38
CA THR A 422 -40.31 -29.66 10.77
C THR A 422 -39.31 -29.17 11.82
N ASN A 423 -39.39 -27.89 12.23
CA ASN A 423 -38.40 -27.20 13.07
C ASN A 423 -36.97 -27.42 12.57
N GLN A 424 -36.78 -27.31 11.26
CA GLN A 424 -35.53 -27.60 10.59
C GLN A 424 -34.94 -26.32 9.98
N VAL A 425 -33.66 -26.08 10.23
CA VAL A 425 -32.86 -25.15 9.46
C VAL A 425 -32.01 -25.90 8.44
N THR A 426 -32.03 -25.43 7.20
CA THR A 426 -31.15 -25.89 6.12
C THR A 426 -30.17 -24.76 5.84
N LEU A 427 -28.88 -25.06 5.97
CA LEU A 427 -27.79 -24.19 5.58
C LEU A 427 -27.15 -24.81 4.33
N LYS A 428 -27.18 -24.11 3.20
CA LYS A 428 -26.51 -24.58 1.99
C LYS A 428 -25.42 -23.61 1.59
N VAL A 429 -24.18 -24.02 1.81
CA VAL A 429 -22.97 -23.28 1.43
C VAL A 429 -22.41 -23.97 0.18
N LYS A 430 -22.66 -23.37 -0.99
CA LYS A 430 -22.31 -23.93 -2.31
C LYS A 430 -22.75 -25.41 -2.44
N ASP A 431 -21.80 -26.35 -2.41
CA ASP A 431 -22.02 -27.79 -2.61
C ASP A 431 -22.32 -28.57 -1.32
N THR A 432 -22.29 -27.91 -0.16
CA THR A 432 -22.55 -28.55 1.14
C THR A 432 -23.90 -28.12 1.68
N GLU A 433 -24.83 -29.06 1.77
CA GLU A 433 -26.13 -28.89 2.41
C GLU A 433 -26.10 -29.50 3.83
N ILE A 434 -26.34 -28.67 4.84
CA ILE A 434 -26.42 -29.07 6.25
C ILE A 434 -27.84 -28.83 6.74
N LYS A 435 -28.53 -29.91 7.15
CA LYS A 435 -29.88 -29.87 7.72
C LYS A 435 -29.82 -30.19 9.20
N LEU A 436 -30.38 -29.28 10.01
CA LEU A 436 -30.36 -29.34 11.47
C LEU A 436 -31.79 -29.22 11.97
N THR A 437 -32.23 -30.21 12.76
CA THR A 437 -33.53 -30.13 13.43
C THR A 437 -33.34 -29.62 14.85
N LEU A 438 -34.09 -28.59 15.25
CA LEU A 438 -33.97 -28.01 16.59
C LEU A 438 -34.25 -29.05 17.67
N GLY A 439 -33.42 -29.04 18.72
CA GLY A 439 -33.49 -30.00 19.83
C GLY A 439 -32.95 -31.40 19.49
N SER A 440 -32.61 -31.68 18.23
CA SER A 440 -32.00 -32.94 17.82
C SER A 440 -30.48 -32.81 17.72
N LYS A 441 -29.76 -33.85 18.18
CA LYS A 441 -28.32 -34.02 17.91
C LYS A 441 -28.06 -34.64 16.54
N GLU A 442 -29.11 -35.09 15.84
CA GLU A 442 -28.98 -35.64 14.50
C GLU A 442 -29.04 -34.52 13.46
N ALA A 443 -28.02 -34.46 12.62
CA ALA A 443 -27.91 -33.58 11.46
C ALA A 443 -27.83 -34.42 10.19
N TYR A 444 -28.14 -33.82 9.04
CA TYR A 444 -27.87 -34.42 7.74
C TYR A 444 -26.94 -33.52 6.93
N VAL A 445 -25.81 -34.06 6.48
CA VAL A 445 -24.82 -33.37 5.65
C VAL A 445 -24.81 -34.07 4.29
N ASN A 446 -25.21 -33.37 3.23
CA ASN A 446 -25.38 -33.94 1.89
C ASN A 446 -26.21 -35.24 1.89
N GLY A 447 -27.28 -35.26 2.69
CA GLY A 447 -28.17 -36.42 2.86
C GLY A 447 -27.65 -37.52 3.79
N ASN A 448 -26.39 -37.46 4.25
CA ASN A 448 -25.83 -38.43 5.19
C ASN A 448 -26.06 -38.00 6.64
N LYS A 449 -26.50 -38.92 7.49
CA LYS A 449 -26.74 -38.65 8.91
C LYS A 449 -25.41 -38.48 9.67
N VAL A 450 -25.28 -37.38 10.40
CA VAL A 450 -24.12 -37.06 11.27
C VAL A 450 -24.64 -36.70 12.67
N ILE A 451 -23.90 -37.08 13.72
CA ILE A 451 -24.27 -36.80 15.11
C ILE A 451 -23.44 -35.64 15.66
N MET A 452 -24.13 -34.63 16.18
CA MET A 452 -23.55 -33.46 16.84
C MET A 452 -23.42 -33.67 18.36
N HIS A 453 -22.48 -32.97 19.00
CA HIS A 453 -22.36 -32.98 20.45
C HIS A 453 -23.51 -32.20 21.14
N THR A 454 -23.80 -31.01 20.62
CA THR A 454 -24.84 -30.09 21.10
C THR A 454 -25.90 -29.94 20.01
N ALA A 455 -27.18 -29.92 20.38
CA ALA A 455 -28.27 -29.73 19.43
C ALA A 455 -28.40 -28.25 19.03
N ALA A 456 -28.83 -27.99 17.80
CA ALA A 456 -29.30 -26.66 17.41
C ALA A 456 -30.54 -26.28 18.25
N GLU A 457 -30.72 -24.99 18.54
CA GLU A 457 -31.84 -24.53 19.35
C GLU A 457 -32.36 -23.16 18.93
N SER A 458 -33.54 -22.78 19.43
CA SER A 458 -34.07 -21.43 19.27
C SER A 458 -34.03 -20.71 20.61
N VAL A 459 -33.37 -19.54 20.64
CA VAL A 459 -33.32 -18.65 21.80
C VAL A 459 -33.81 -17.28 21.35
N ASN A 460 -34.83 -16.75 22.02
CA ASN A 460 -35.43 -15.44 21.73
C ASN A 460 -35.80 -15.23 20.25
N GLY A 461 -36.29 -16.29 19.59
CA GLY A 461 -36.68 -16.24 18.17
C GLY A 461 -35.52 -16.32 17.18
N ARG A 462 -34.28 -16.57 17.64
CA ARG A 462 -33.11 -16.78 16.79
C ARG A 462 -32.64 -18.23 16.88
N THR A 463 -32.32 -18.82 15.73
CA THR A 463 -31.77 -20.17 15.67
C THR A 463 -30.26 -20.13 15.89
N PHE A 464 -29.80 -20.88 16.88
CA PHE A 464 -28.39 -21.05 17.22
C PHE A 464 -27.92 -22.45 16.86
N VAL A 465 -26.69 -22.53 16.36
CA VAL A 465 -26.06 -23.78 15.92
C VAL A 465 -24.65 -23.91 16.53
N PRO A 466 -24.18 -25.13 16.82
CA PRO A 466 -22.81 -25.35 17.28
C PRO A 466 -21.82 -25.01 16.17
N VAL A 467 -21.10 -23.90 16.31
CA VAL A 467 -20.34 -23.34 15.19
C VAL A 467 -19.16 -24.22 14.76
N ALA A 468 -18.54 -24.91 15.71
CA ALA A 468 -17.45 -25.87 15.44
C ALA A 468 -17.94 -27.07 14.60
N PHE A 469 -19.19 -27.51 14.80
CA PHE A 469 -19.77 -28.56 13.95
C PHE A 469 -19.94 -28.06 12.52
N ILE A 470 -20.55 -26.88 12.35
CA ILE A 470 -20.74 -26.27 11.03
C ILE A 470 -19.40 -26.07 10.33
N ALA A 471 -18.42 -25.48 11.02
CA ALA A 471 -17.06 -25.28 10.52
C ALA A 471 -16.44 -26.59 10.01
N LYS A 472 -16.48 -27.64 10.82
CA LYS A 472 -15.93 -28.95 10.47
C LYS A 472 -16.58 -29.53 9.21
N GLU A 473 -17.90 -29.52 9.11
CA GLU A 473 -18.62 -30.09 7.96
C GLU A 473 -18.39 -29.27 6.68
N LEU A 474 -18.01 -28.00 6.81
CA LEU A 474 -17.58 -27.14 5.70
C LEU A 474 -16.09 -27.29 5.37
N GLY A 475 -15.32 -28.07 6.14
CA GLY A 475 -13.88 -28.23 6.00
C GLY A 475 -13.04 -27.07 6.54
N ALA A 476 -13.59 -26.29 7.47
CA ALA A 476 -12.88 -25.30 8.27
C ALA A 476 -12.36 -25.93 9.57
N LYS A 477 -11.37 -25.29 10.17
CA LYS A 477 -10.94 -25.50 11.55
C LYS A 477 -11.59 -24.47 12.46
N SER A 478 -11.69 -24.83 13.73
CA SER A 478 -12.13 -23.93 14.79
C SER A 478 -11.20 -24.04 15.98
N GLU A 479 -10.85 -22.91 16.57
CA GLU A 479 -9.98 -22.80 17.73
C GLU A 479 -10.64 -21.87 18.76
N TYR A 480 -10.69 -22.31 20.02
CA TYR A 480 -11.25 -21.52 21.11
C TYR A 480 -10.14 -21.03 22.03
N ASN A 481 -10.08 -19.72 22.25
CA ASN A 481 -9.19 -19.11 23.21
C ASN A 481 -9.98 -18.82 24.51
N SER A 482 -9.61 -19.49 25.59
CA SER A 482 -10.28 -19.35 26.89
C SER A 482 -10.00 -18.03 27.60
N GLU A 483 -8.89 -17.36 27.29
CA GLU A 483 -8.53 -16.08 27.92
C GLU A 483 -9.35 -14.93 27.32
N THR A 484 -9.48 -14.91 25.99
CA THR A 484 -10.26 -13.90 25.26
C THR A 484 -11.73 -14.30 25.10
N GLN A 485 -12.10 -15.54 25.43
CA GLN A 485 -13.40 -16.13 25.19
C GLN A 485 -13.84 -16.03 23.72
N GLU A 486 -12.89 -16.17 22.81
CA GLU A 486 -13.10 -16.07 21.37
C GLU A 486 -13.05 -17.46 20.72
N VAL A 487 -13.97 -17.74 19.80
CA VAL A 487 -13.80 -18.84 18.84
C VAL A 487 -13.43 -18.28 17.48
N LYS A 488 -12.28 -18.70 16.96
CA LYS A 488 -11.82 -18.41 15.61
C LYS A 488 -12.11 -19.57 14.69
N ILE A 489 -12.61 -19.28 13.50
CA ILE A 489 -12.88 -20.24 12.43
C ILE A 489 -12.05 -19.83 11.23
N TYR A 490 -11.36 -20.79 10.63
CA TYR A 490 -10.47 -20.53 9.50
C TYR A 490 -10.35 -21.75 8.62
N PHE A 491 -9.94 -21.53 7.38
CA PHE A 491 -9.68 -22.58 6.40
C PHE A 491 -8.17 -22.71 6.16
N GLU A 492 -7.72 -23.91 5.82
CA GLU A 492 -6.32 -24.22 5.49
C GLU A 492 -6.17 -24.65 4.04
#